data_AF-A0A7X7Q8X5-F1
#
_entry.id   AF-A0A7X7Q8X5-F1
#
_cell.length_a   1.000
_cell.length_b   1.000
_cell.length_c   1.000
_cell.angle_alpha   90.00
_cell.angle_beta   90.00
_cell.angle_gamma   90.00
#
_symmetry.space_group_name_H-M   'P 1'
#
loop_
_entity.id
_entity.type
_entity.pdbx_description
1 polymer ?
#
loop_
_entity_poly.entity_id
_entity_poly.type
_entity_poly.pdbx_seq_one_letter_code
_entity_poly.pdbx_strand_id
1 'polypeptide(L)'
;KEEGTTTTPFDMVMLNDLDRFHLVMDVIDRVPSLGSKYANLRQYMADARTSARAYSREHGEDPASIANWAWAEDPTQEEQTATSSTGGDNE
;
A
#
# COMPACT_ATOMS: atom_id res chain seq x y z
N LYS A 1 6.37 1.03 -18.66
CA LYS A 1 7.15 -0.07 -19.26
C LYS A 1 6.65 -1.32 -18.58
N GLU A 2 6.07 -2.28 -19.29
CA GLU A 2 5.64 -3.54 -18.66
C GLU A 2 6.76 -4.57 -18.78
N GLU A 3 7.48 -4.80 -17.68
CA GLU A 3 8.51 -5.83 -17.55
C GLU A 3 7.89 -7.00 -16.77
N GLY A 4 7.65 -8.13 -17.44
CA GLY A 4 7.09 -9.34 -16.83
C GLY A 4 8.16 -10.39 -16.56
N THR A 5 8.44 -10.68 -15.29
CA THR A 5 9.25 -11.82 -14.83
C THR A 5 8.50 -12.59 -13.73
N THR A 6 8.83 -13.86 -13.48
CA THR A 6 8.29 -14.58 -12.31
C THR A 6 8.88 -13.96 -11.04
N THR A 7 8.08 -13.15 -10.35
CA THR A 7 8.46 -12.47 -9.10
C THR A 7 7.25 -12.31 -8.19
N THR A 8 7.47 -11.81 -6.98
CA THR A 8 6.43 -11.52 -5.99
C THR A 8 5.50 -10.39 -6.44
N PRO A 9 4.22 -10.35 -6.00
CA PRO A 9 3.29 -9.28 -6.37
C PRO A 9 3.82 -7.86 -6.12
N PHE A 10 4.45 -7.59 -4.97
CA PHE A 10 5.04 -6.28 -4.68
C PHE A 10 6.20 -5.95 -5.64
N ASP A 11 7.14 -6.87 -5.87
CA ASP A 11 8.26 -6.64 -6.79
C ASP A 11 7.76 -6.34 -8.21
N MET A 12 6.67 -6.98 -8.66
CA MET A 12 6.06 -6.67 -9.96
C MET A 12 5.57 -5.21 -10.04
N VAL A 13 4.83 -4.71 -9.03
CA VAL A 13 4.37 -3.31 -9.05
C VAL A 13 5.52 -2.33 -8.83
N MET A 14 6.56 -2.73 -8.10
CA MET A 14 7.77 -1.95 -7.91
C MET A 14 8.55 -1.76 -9.23
N LEU A 15 8.66 -2.80 -10.06
CA LEU A 15 9.29 -2.71 -11.39
C LEU A 15 8.57 -1.73 -12.33
N ASN A 16 7.28 -1.48 -12.07
CA ASN A 16 6.45 -0.55 -12.82
C ASN A 16 6.34 0.83 -12.14
N ASP A 17 7.05 1.07 -11.04
CA ASP A 17 6.96 2.29 -10.22
C ASP A 17 5.52 2.58 -9.71
N LEU A 18 4.73 1.52 -9.49
CA LEU A 18 3.35 1.59 -8.98
C LEU A 18 3.23 1.12 -7.52
N ASP A 19 4.35 0.91 -6.84
CA ASP A 19 4.34 0.52 -5.44
C ASP A 19 3.98 1.69 -4.50
N ARG A 20 3.39 1.35 -3.34
CA ARG A 20 2.88 2.35 -2.38
C ARG A 20 3.94 3.34 -1.90
N PHE A 21 5.21 2.94 -1.82
CA PHE A 21 6.28 3.83 -1.38
C PHE A 21 6.63 4.83 -2.47
N HIS A 22 6.71 4.36 -3.72
CA HIS A 22 6.90 5.23 -4.88
C HIS A 22 5.79 6.28 -4.98
N LEU A 23 4.53 5.87 -4.84
CA LEU A 23 3.40 6.79 -4.90
C LEU A 23 3.47 7.90 -3.84
N VAL A 24 3.91 7.59 -2.62
CA VAL A 24 4.12 8.60 -1.56
C VAL A 24 5.25 9.56 -1.93
N MET A 25 6.38 9.05 -2.42
CA MET A 25 7.51 9.89 -2.85
C MET A 25 7.09 10.83 -4.00
N ASP A 26 6.32 10.31 -4.96
CA ASP A 26 5.78 11.06 -6.10
C ASP A 26 4.91 12.24 -5.63
N VAL A 27 4.05 12.03 -4.64
CA VAL A 27 3.23 13.10 -4.06
C VAL A 27 4.10 14.17 -3.39
N ILE A 28 5.10 13.76 -2.61
CA ILE A 28 6.01 14.70 -1.93
C ILE A 28 6.79 15.54 -2.95
N ASP A 29 7.27 14.91 -4.02
CA ASP A 29 8.11 15.56 -5.02
C ASP A 29 7.31 16.47 -5.97
N ARG A 30 6.02 16.17 -6.20
CA ARG A 30 5.18 16.91 -7.17
C ARG A 30 4.31 18.00 -6.56
N VAL A 31 3.94 17.92 -5.28
CA VAL A 31 3.07 18.93 -4.65
C VAL A 31 3.91 20.10 -4.13
N PRO A 32 3.72 21.33 -4.67
CA PRO A 32 4.38 22.51 -4.15
C PRO A 32 4.06 22.67 -2.66
N SER A 33 5.07 22.92 -1.83
CA SER A 33 5.08 22.96 -0.35
C SER A 33 5.46 21.68 0.40
N LEU A 34 5.42 20.49 -0.23
CA LEU A 34 5.68 19.24 0.50
C LEU A 34 7.16 18.83 0.54
N GLY A 35 7.93 19.11 -0.52
CA GLY A 35 9.30 18.60 -0.67
C GLY A 35 10.21 18.83 0.53
N SER A 36 10.37 20.08 0.98
CA SER A 36 11.21 20.40 2.15
C SER A 36 10.56 19.98 3.47
N LYS A 37 9.24 20.12 3.59
CA LYS A 37 8.49 19.82 4.82
C LYS A 37 8.51 18.33 5.17
N TYR A 38 8.55 17.46 4.16
CA TYR A 38 8.46 16.01 4.32
C TYR A 38 9.71 15.27 3.78
N ALA A 39 10.86 15.93 3.72
CA ALA A 39 12.11 15.33 3.25
C ALA A 39 12.48 14.03 4.00
N ASN A 40 12.29 14.01 5.33
CA ASN A 40 12.55 12.82 6.14
C ASN A 40 11.60 11.65 5.81
N LEU A 41 10.32 11.96 5.56
CA LEU A 41 9.34 10.96 5.17
C LEU A 41 9.69 10.38 3.80
N ARG A 42 10.08 11.23 2.85
CA ARG A 42 10.53 10.80 1.53
C ARG A 42 11.72 9.84 1.64
N GLN A 43 12.71 10.16 2.47
CA GLN A 43 13.86 9.29 2.70
C GLN A 43 13.43 7.94 3.31
N TYR A 44 12.58 7.98 4.34
CA TYR A 44 12.05 6.76 4.95
C TYR A 44 11.31 5.87 3.94
N MET A 45 10.54 6.46 3.02
CA MET A 45 9.86 5.70 1.96
C MET A 45 10.84 5.06 0.98
N ALA A 46 11.94 5.75 0.63
CA ALA A 46 12.99 5.18 -0.21
C ALA A 46 13.71 4.00 0.47
N ASP A 47 13.98 4.13 1.77
CA ASP A 47 14.62 3.10 2.58
C ASP A 47 13.69 1.88 2.77
N ALA A 48 12.40 2.12 3.05
CA ALA A 48 11.39 1.08 3.16
C ALA A 48 11.21 0.31 1.84
N ARG A 49 11.17 1.02 0.70
CA ARG A 49 11.11 0.42 -0.64
C ARG A 49 12.31 -0.48 -0.92
N THR A 50 13.50 -0.03 -0.57
CA THR A 50 14.74 -0.80 -0.74
C THR A 50 14.74 -2.05 0.13
N SER A 51 14.32 -1.92 1.39
CA SER A 51 14.23 -3.02 2.35
C SER A 51 13.20 -4.07 1.92
N ALA A 52 12.04 -3.64 1.42
CA ALA A 52 11.01 -4.54 0.91
C ALA A 52 11.52 -5.36 -0.28
N ARG A 53 12.23 -4.72 -1.23
CA ARG A 53 12.84 -5.42 -2.36
C ARG A 53 13.89 -6.43 -1.92
N ALA A 54 14.72 -6.08 -0.94
CA ALA A 54 15.72 -6.99 -0.40
C ALA A 54 15.06 -8.22 0.22
N TYR A 55 13.98 -8.02 0.99
CA TYR A 55 13.21 -9.13 1.58
C TYR A 55 12.63 -10.06 0.51
N SER A 56 11.97 -9.53 -0.53
CA SER A 56 11.42 -10.35 -1.62
C SER A 56 12.51 -11.16 -2.35
N ARG A 57 13.71 -10.60 -2.50
CA ARG A 57 14.87 -11.29 -3.11
C ARG A 57 15.43 -12.41 -2.24
N GLU A 58 15.43 -12.22 -0.91
CA GLU A 58 15.99 -13.16 0.05
C GLU A 58 15.01 -14.30 0.39
N HIS A 59 13.72 -13.98 0.54
CA HIS A 59 12.71 -14.92 1.06
C HIS A 59 11.76 -15.44 -0.02
N GLY A 60 11.69 -14.79 -1.19
CA GLY A 60 10.77 -15.18 -2.27
C GLY A 60 9.30 -14.84 -1.99
N GLU A 61 9.02 -14.02 -0.99
CA GLU A 61 7.69 -13.56 -0.58
C GLU A 61 7.72 -12.08 -0.20
N ASP A 62 6.55 -11.45 -0.17
CA ASP A 62 6.44 -10.04 0.21
C ASP A 62 6.53 -9.87 1.74
N PRO A 63 7.13 -8.77 2.24
CA PRO A 63 7.13 -8.47 3.67
C PRO A 63 5.73 -8.52 4.28
N ALA A 64 5.60 -9.08 5.48
CA ALA A 64 4.31 -9.18 6.18
C ALA A 64 3.60 -7.82 6.35
N SER A 65 4.34 -6.73 6.52
CA SER A 65 3.78 -5.37 6.59
C SER A 65 3.14 -4.88 5.29
N ILE A 66 3.51 -5.47 4.15
CA ILE A 66 2.94 -5.17 2.83
C ILE A 66 1.80 -6.14 2.54
N ALA A 67 2.03 -7.44 2.75
CA ALA A 67 1.08 -8.51 2.44
C ALA A 67 -0.15 -8.50 3.34
N ASN A 68 0.02 -8.20 4.64
CA ASN A 68 -1.08 -8.20 5.62
C ASN A 68 -1.68 -6.81 5.85
N TRP A 69 -1.34 -5.83 5.01
CA TRP A 69 -1.91 -4.51 5.13
C TRP A 69 -3.37 -4.52 4.67
N ALA A 70 -4.24 -3.94 5.50
CA ALA A 70 -5.64 -3.72 5.19
C ALA A 70 -5.96 -2.23 5.32
N TRP A 71 -7.00 -1.79 4.61
CA TRP A 71 -7.59 -0.49 4.87
C TRP A 71 -8.15 -0.48 6.30
N ALA A 72 -7.96 0.63 7.02
CA ALA A 72 -8.65 0.81 8.29
C ALA A 72 -10.15 0.87 7.99
N GLU A 73 -10.93 0.01 8.64
CA GLU A 73 -12.39 0.08 8.58
C GLU A 73 -12.83 1.48 8.99
N ASP A 74 -13.80 2.02 8.25
CA ASP A 74 -14.40 3.30 8.61
C ASP A 74 -15.15 3.10 9.93
N PRO A 75 -14.78 3.79 11.03
CA PRO A 75 -15.48 3.64 12.30
C PRO A 75 -16.96 4.02 12.21
N THR A 76 -17.40 4.67 11.13
CA THR A 76 -18.81 4.99 10.89
C THR A 76 -19.61 3.86 10.23
N GLN A 77 -18.98 2.76 9.79
CA GLN A 77 -19.67 1.62 9.16
C GLN A 77 -20.16 0.56 10.17
N GLU A 78 -19.79 0.63 11.45
CA GLU A 78 -20.30 -0.29 12.48
C GLU A 78 -21.82 -0.13 12.72
N GLU A 79 -22.39 1.07 12.56
CA GLU A 79 -23.83 1.31 12.79
C GLU A 79 -24.76 0.71 11.71
N GLN A 80 -24.26 0.41 10.51
CA GLN A 80 -25.08 -0.10 9.40
C GLN A 80 -25.19 -1.63 9.35
N THR A 81 -24.23 -2.35 9.96
CA THR A 81 -24.28 -3.82 9.98
C THR A 81 -25.26 -4.37 11.03
N ALA A 82 -25.61 -3.57 12.05
CA ALA A 82 -26.57 -3.95 13.08
C ALA A 82 -28.05 -3.85 12.65
N THR A 83 -28.36 -3.18 11.52
CA THR A 83 -29.74 -2.95 11.05
C THR A 83 -30.17 -3.82 9.85
N SER A 84 -29.26 -4.59 9.26
CA SER A 84 -29.57 -5.50 8.13
C SER A 84 -30.15 -6.86 8.55
N SER A 85 -30.34 -7.12 9.85
CA SER A 85 -30.88 -8.39 10.37
C SER A 85 -32.40 -8.45 10.55
N THR A 86 -33.18 -7.48 10.04
CA THR A 86 -34.65 -7.54 10.03
C THR A 86 -35.20 -7.27 8.64
N GLY A 87 -35.01 -8.25 7.76
CA GLY A 87 -35.56 -8.26 6.40
C GLY A 87 -35.92 -9.68 6.00
N GLY A 88 -36.82 -10.30 6.76
CA GLY A 88 -37.19 -11.70 6.59
C GLY A 88 -38.64 -11.97 6.98
N ASP A 89 -39.58 -11.20 6.43
CA ASP A 89 -41.00 -11.54 6.40
C ASP A 89 -41.54 -11.18 5.00
N ASN A 90 -41.47 -12.13 4.07
CA ASN A 90 -42.23 -12.12 2.82
C ASN A 90 -43.40 -13.09 2.98
N GLU A 91 -44.63 -12.56 3.00
CA GLU A 91 -45.88 -13.30 2.81
C GLU A 91 -46.19 -13.43 1.31
#